data_AF-A0A2V6YB56-F1
#
_entry.id   AF-A0A2V6YB56-F1
#
_cell.length_a   1.000
_cell.length_b   1.000
_cell.length_c   1.000
_cell.angle_alpha   90.00
_cell.angle_beta   90.00
_cell.angle_gamma   90.00
#
_symmetry.space_group_name_H-M   'P 1'
#
loop_
_entity.id
_entity.type
_entity.pdbx_description
1 polymer ?
#
loop_
_entity_poly.entity_id
_entity_poly.type
_entity_poly.pdbx_seq_one_letter_code
_entity_poly.pdbx_strand_id
1 'polypeptide(L)'
;MDARTENLLRDLETSPTDLKRLVITAIWRKRTSIAIEAEAIARWERDDPRRWASVHDWLLSQGITITVLSSRPAMTTYQPAPPQPPAAGTHG
;
A
#
# COMPACT_ATOMS: atom_id res chain seq x y z
N MET A 1 -13.37 7.08 -21.82
CA MET A 1 -12.88 5.97 -20.98
C MET A 1 -12.31 4.96 -21.93
N ASP A 2 -11.07 4.52 -21.71
CA ASP A 2 -10.32 3.77 -22.72
C ASP A 2 -10.67 2.27 -22.71
N ALA A 3 -10.56 1.62 -23.87
CA ALA A 3 -10.91 0.19 -24.04
C ALA A 3 -10.16 -0.74 -23.06
N ARG A 4 -8.90 -0.40 -22.70
CA ARG A 4 -8.13 -1.15 -21.70
C ARG A 4 -8.76 -1.08 -20.31
N THR A 5 -9.27 0.09 -19.94
CA THR A 5 -9.92 0.35 -18.66
C THR A 5 -11.28 -0.35 -18.60
N GLU A 6 -12.04 -0.33 -19.69
CA GLU A 6 -13.31 -1.07 -19.79
C GLU A 6 -13.10 -2.58 -19.70
N ASN A 7 -12.09 -3.11 -20.38
CA ASN A 7 -11.76 -4.53 -20.32
C ASN A 7 -11.32 -4.95 -18.90
N LEU A 8 -10.51 -4.12 -18.22
CA LEU A 8 -10.11 -4.36 -16.84
C LEU A 8 -11.33 -4.37 -15.90
N LEU A 9 -12.26 -3.42 -16.05
CA LEU A 9 -13.45 -3.39 -15.19
C LEU A 9 -14.36 -4.59 -15.42
N ARG A 10 -14.50 -5.08 -16.66
CA ARG A 10 -15.23 -6.32 -16.97
C ARG A 10 -14.58 -7.53 -16.31
N ASP A 11 -13.25 -7.64 -16.36
CA ASP A 11 -12.53 -8.74 -15.70
C ASP A 11 -12.75 -8.71 -14.18
N LEU A 12 -12.78 -7.49 -13.61
CA LEU A 12 -13.04 -7.24 -12.19
C LEU A 12 -14.52 -7.38 -11.78
N GLU A 13 -15.48 -7.52 -12.69
CA GLU A 13 -16.90 -7.77 -12.34
C GLU A 13 -17.08 -9.07 -11.56
N THR A 14 -16.14 -10.00 -11.70
CA THR A 14 -16.15 -11.32 -11.06
C THR A 14 -15.21 -11.41 -9.86
N SER A 15 -14.67 -10.28 -9.38
CA SER A 15 -13.58 -10.17 -8.39
C SER A 15 -14.02 -9.37 -7.15
N PRO A 16 -13.21 -9.30 -6.07
CA PRO A 16 -13.55 -8.55 -4.87
C PRO A 16 -13.88 -7.09 -5.19
N THR A 17 -14.94 -6.58 -4.55
CA THR A 17 -15.45 -5.22 -4.77
C THR A 17 -14.39 -4.13 -4.57
N ASP A 18 -13.36 -4.39 -3.76
CA ASP A 18 -12.30 -3.43 -3.43
C ASP A 18 -11.39 -3.09 -4.62
N LEU A 19 -10.96 -4.07 -5.43
CA LEU A 19 -10.13 -3.81 -6.62
C LEU A 19 -10.89 -2.99 -7.68
N LYS A 20 -12.16 -3.34 -7.90
CA LYS A 20 -13.03 -2.57 -8.80
C LYS A 20 -13.23 -1.14 -8.30
N ARG A 21 -13.48 -0.97 -7.00
CA ARG A 21 -13.59 0.37 -6.37
C ARG A 21 -12.31 1.18 -6.49
N LEU A 22 -11.14 0.54 -6.35
CA LEU A 22 -9.84 1.18 -6.50
C LEU A 22 -9.69 1.79 -7.90
N VAL A 23 -9.94 1.01 -8.95
CA VAL A 23 -9.86 1.46 -10.35
C VAL A 23 -10.86 2.59 -10.63
N ILE A 24 -12.12 2.44 -10.19
CA ILE A 24 -13.14 3.49 -10.36
C ILE A 24 -12.70 4.78 -9.67
N THR A 25 -12.19 4.70 -8.44
CA THR A 25 -11.75 5.87 -7.67
C THR A 25 -10.56 6.56 -8.33
N ALA A 26 -9.61 5.79 -8.85
CA ALA A 26 -8.43 6.28 -9.58
C ALA A 26 -8.82 7.15 -10.77
N ILE A 27 -9.73 6.64 -11.61
CA ILE A 27 -10.25 7.32 -12.81
C ILE A 27 -11.03 8.56 -12.41
N TRP A 28 -11.98 8.42 -11.49
CA TRP A 28 -12.93 9.47 -11.16
C TRP A 28 -12.25 10.68 -10.51
N ARG A 29 -11.23 10.43 -9.69
CA ARG A 29 -10.47 11.49 -9.01
C ARG A 29 -9.26 11.99 -9.80
N LYS A 30 -8.98 11.44 -10.99
CA LYS A 30 -7.77 11.71 -11.80
C LYS A 30 -6.50 11.75 -10.94
N ARG A 31 -6.40 10.82 -9.98
CA ARG A 31 -5.31 10.85 -9.00
C ARG A 31 -4.01 10.41 -9.66
N THR A 32 -2.96 11.17 -9.43
CA THR A 32 -1.58 10.81 -9.77
C THR A 32 -0.94 9.92 -8.70
N SER A 33 -1.55 9.80 -7.52
CA SER A 33 -1.08 8.95 -6.43
C SER A 33 -2.22 8.30 -5.66
N ILE A 34 -2.07 7.02 -5.32
CA ILE A 34 -3.03 6.28 -4.50
C ILE A 34 -2.30 5.60 -3.36
N ALA A 35 -2.82 5.81 -2.15
CA ALA A 35 -2.34 5.14 -0.96
C ALA A 35 -3.13 3.84 -0.74
N ILE A 36 -2.43 2.72 -0.58
CA ILE A 36 -3.02 1.39 -0.40
C ILE A 36 -2.40 0.75 0.85
N GLU A 37 -3.23 0.24 1.76
CA GLU A 37 -2.77 -0.50 2.93
C GLU A 37 -2.03 -1.78 2.53
N ALA A 38 -0.89 -2.04 3.17
CA ALA A 38 -0.09 -3.25 2.92
C ALA A 38 -0.90 -4.54 3.16
N GLU A 39 -1.81 -4.53 4.14
CA GLU A 39 -2.69 -5.66 4.42
C GLU A 39 -3.69 -5.92 3.28
N ALA A 40 -4.18 -4.86 2.62
CA ALA A 40 -5.06 -4.99 1.46
C ALA A 40 -4.31 -5.61 0.28
N ILE A 41 -3.06 -5.19 0.04
CA ILE A 41 -2.20 -5.78 -0.99
C ILE A 41 -1.96 -7.26 -0.69
N ALA A 42 -1.54 -7.60 0.52
CA ALA A 42 -1.28 -8.99 0.92
C ALA A 42 -2.54 -9.86 0.76
N ARG A 43 -3.72 -9.32 1.07
CA ARG A 43 -4.98 -10.00 0.87
C ARG A 43 -5.27 -10.24 -0.62
N TRP A 44 -5.10 -9.24 -1.48
CA TRP A 44 -5.33 -9.40 -2.91
C TRP A 44 -4.31 -10.32 -3.58
N GLU A 45 -3.05 -10.29 -3.16
CA GLU A 45 -2.03 -11.24 -3.62
C GLU A 45 -2.37 -12.69 -3.25
N ARG A 46 -3.00 -12.91 -2.10
CA ARG A 46 -3.42 -14.25 -1.67
C ARG A 46 -4.71 -14.72 -2.34
N ASP A 47 -5.72 -13.85 -2.37
CA ASP A 47 -7.07 -14.21 -2.83
C ASP A 47 -7.16 -14.22 -4.37
N ASP A 48 -6.52 -13.26 -5.05
CA ASP A 48 -6.66 -13.04 -6.51
C ASP A 48 -5.37 -12.43 -7.14
N PRO A 49 -4.22 -13.13 -7.11
CA PRO A 49 -2.94 -12.59 -7.56
C PRO A 49 -2.94 -12.14 -9.03
N ARG A 50 -3.65 -12.88 -9.89
CA ARG A 50 -3.72 -12.58 -11.33
C ARG A 50 -4.43 -11.25 -11.60
N ARG A 51 -5.52 -10.98 -10.89
CA ARG A 51 -6.31 -9.77 -11.09
C ARG A 51 -5.64 -8.57 -10.42
N TRP A 52 -5.02 -8.78 -9.26
CA TRP A 52 -4.16 -7.76 -8.65
C TRP A 52 -3.03 -7.34 -9.59
N ALA A 53 -2.32 -8.28 -10.21
CA ALA A 53 -1.26 -7.96 -11.17
C ALA A 53 -1.77 -7.11 -12.35
N SER A 54 -2.93 -7.43 -12.91
CA SER A 54 -3.56 -6.63 -13.98
C SER A 54 -3.92 -5.22 -13.54
N VAL A 55 -4.43 -5.05 -12.31
CA VAL A 55 -4.74 -3.73 -11.74
C VAL A 55 -3.47 -2.92 -11.48
N HIS A 56 -2.44 -3.57 -10.93
CA HIS A 56 -1.16 -2.94 -10.66
C HIS A 56 -0.49 -2.45 -11.95
N ASP A 57 -0.42 -3.29 -12.97
CA ASP A 57 0.10 -2.92 -14.29
C ASP A 57 -0.68 -1.77 -14.95
N TRP A 58 -2.01 -1.79 -14.82
CA TRP A 58 -2.86 -0.68 -15.28
C TRP A 58 -2.57 0.62 -14.54
N LEU A 59 -2.45 0.60 -13.20
CA LEU A 59 -2.12 1.79 -12.39
C LEU A 59 -0.79 2.41 -12.84
N LEU A 60 0.24 1.59 -13.02
CA LEU A 60 1.56 2.04 -13.49
C LEU A 60 1.48 2.63 -14.90
N SER A 61 0.72 1.99 -15.79
CA SER A 61 0.52 2.48 -17.16
C SER A 61 -0.23 3.80 -17.23
N GLN A 62 -1.02 4.14 -16.21
CA GLN A 62 -1.67 5.45 -16.08
C GLN A 62 -0.75 6.50 -15.44
N GLY A 63 0.50 6.13 -15.08
CA GLY A 63 1.43 7.00 -14.37
C GLY A 63 1.04 7.25 -12.90
N ILE A 64 0.24 6.36 -12.32
CA ILE A 64 -0.25 6.50 -10.94
C ILE A 64 0.79 5.91 -9.99
N THR A 65 1.28 6.74 -9.07
CA THR A 65 2.20 6.30 -8.01
C THR A 65 1.42 5.58 -6.92
N ILE A 66 1.81 4.34 -6.62
CA ILE A 66 1.23 3.56 -5.53
C ILE A 66 2.07 3.79 -4.28
N THR A 67 1.44 4.36 -3.24
CA THR A 67 2.06 4.52 -1.92
C THR A 67 1.54 3.42 -1.01
N VAL A 68 2.41 2.48 -0.65
CA VAL A 68 2.03 1.42 0.28
C VAL A 68 2.04 1.98 1.70
N LEU A 69 0.86 2.07 2.31
CA LEU A 69 0.72 2.38 3.72
C LEU A 69 1.04 1.11 4.49
N SER A 70 2.27 1.03 4.99
CA SER A 70 2.57 0.07 6.03
C SER A 70 1.96 0.62 7.32
N SER A 71 0.90 -0.02 7.81
CA SER A 71 0.60 0.05 9.24
C SER A 71 1.87 -0.39 9.94
N ARG A 72 2.64 0.60 10.44
CA ARG A 72 3.91 0.40 11.12
C ARG A 72 3.68 -0.75 12.10
N PRO A 73 4.29 -1.95 11.93
CA PRO A 73 4.32 -2.86 13.06
C PRO A 73 4.91 -2.03 14.18
N ALA A 74 4.30 -2.05 15.36
CA ALA A 74 4.89 -1.46 16.54
C ALA A 74 6.25 -2.15 16.75
N MET A 75 7.27 -1.70 16.03
CA MET A 75 8.65 -1.88 16.37
C MET A 75 8.78 -1.04 17.62
N THR A 76 8.41 -1.65 18.74
CA THR A 76 8.91 -1.28 20.04
C THR A 76 10.42 -1.20 19.87
N THR A 77 10.87 0.03 19.71
CA THR A 77 12.26 0.41 19.67
C THR A 77 12.90 -0.15 20.93
N TYR A 78 13.61 -1.26 20.84
CA TYR A 78 14.72 -1.52 21.74
C TYR A 78 15.75 -0.43 21.43
N GLN A 79 15.56 0.73 22.05
CA GLN A 79 16.56 1.78 22.10
C GLN A 79 17.50 1.38 23.23
N PRO A 80 18.73 0.91 22.97
CA PRO A 80 19.70 0.73 24.06
C PRO A 80 19.92 2.12 24.66
N ALA A 81 19.61 2.26 25.95
CA ALA A 81 19.79 3.50 26.68
C ALA A 81 21.22 4.03 26.45
N PRO A 82 21.42 5.34 26.23
CA PRO A 82 22.76 5.89 26.12
C PRO A 82 23.54 5.54 27.41
N PRO A 83 24.83 5.19 27.33
CA PRO A 83 25.61 4.86 28.51
C PRO A 83 25.64 6.08 29.43
N GLN A 84 25.03 5.96 30.61
CA GLN A 84 25.12 6.98 31.64
C GLN A 84 26.61 7.10 32.04
N PRO A 85 27.17 8.32 32.13
CA PRO A 85 28.54 8.48 32.58
C PRO A 85 28.64 7.98 34.04
N PRO A 86 29.75 7.33 34.44
CA PRO A 86 29.92 6.89 35.81
C PRO A 86 29.91 8.13 36.72
N ALA A 87 29.12 8.06 37.79
CA ALA A 87 29.03 9.08 38.81
C ALA A 87 30.46 9.44 39.28
N ALA A 88 30.93 10.62 38.86
CA ALA A 88 32.16 11.20 39.33
C ALA A 88 31.98 11.51 40.81
N GLY A 89 33.00 11.14 41.59
CA GLY A 89 32.92 11.03 43.03
C GLY A 89 32.54 12.31 43.76
N THR A 90 32.02 12.11 44.96
CA THR A 90 32.11 13.09 46.03
C THR A 90 32.69 12.39 47.24
N HIS A 91 34.00 12.54 47.38
CA HIS A 91 34.70 12.45 48.66
C HIS A 91 34.45 13.77 49.39
N GLY A 92 34.07 13.71 50.66
CA GLY A 92 33.81 14.87 51.51
C GLY A 92 33.19 14.47 52.84
#